data_AF-A0A1C5LEH3-F1
#
_entry.id   AF-A0A1C5LEH3-F1
#
_cell.length_a   1.000
_cell.length_b   1.000
_cell.length_c   1.000
_cell.angle_alpha   90.00
_cell.angle_beta   90.00
_cell.angle_gamma   90.00
#
_symmetry.space_group_name_H-M   'P 1'
#
loop_
_entity.id
_entity.type
_entity.pdbx_description
1 polymer ?
#
loop_
_entity_poly.entity_id
_entity_poly.type
_entity_poly.pdbx_seq_one_letter_code
_entity_poly.pdbx_strand_id
1 'polypeptide(L)'
;MVEQVERITEIEGFGKYITAMLEIDAFFVNEDRHTNNIAVIYNEKTQRYSLSPLFDQGLCIFADTSVDYPLELSYEACLEKIESKPFSMDFDIQLEAAEELYGTQIDFNFNIEDVNAILDSVAGIYSEEICNRIRELLRYQIRKYSYLIKK
;
A
#
# COMPACT_ATOMS: atom_id res chain seq x y z
N MET A 1 -16.95 -10.62 -1.21
CA MET A 1 -16.01 -10.63 -2.35
C MET A 1 -15.10 -11.85 -2.31
N VAL A 2 -14.32 -12.02 -1.25
CA VAL A 2 -13.32 -13.10 -1.11
C VAL A 2 -13.87 -14.49 -1.45
N GLU A 3 -14.93 -14.92 -0.76
CA GLU A 3 -15.53 -16.25 -0.97
C GLU A 3 -15.94 -16.50 -2.43
N GLN A 4 -16.39 -15.46 -3.14
CA GLN A 4 -16.78 -15.59 -4.54
C GLN A 4 -15.56 -15.80 -5.45
N VAL A 5 -14.47 -15.09 -5.19
CA VAL A 5 -13.21 -15.27 -5.93
C VAL A 5 -12.65 -16.66 -5.67
N GLU A 6 -12.55 -17.09 -4.41
CA GLU A 6 -12.06 -18.42 -4.05
C GLU A 6 -12.92 -19.52 -4.70
N ARG A 7 -14.25 -19.37 -4.69
CA ARG A 7 -15.16 -20.33 -5.34
C ARG A 7 -14.98 -20.41 -6.86
N ILE A 8 -14.74 -19.30 -7.54
CA ILE A 8 -14.63 -19.25 -9.01
C ILE A 8 -13.24 -19.70 -9.47
N THR A 9 -12.21 -19.29 -8.74
CA THR A 9 -10.81 -19.46 -9.15
C THR A 9 -10.13 -20.67 -8.52
N GLU A 10 -10.73 -21.25 -7.48
CA GLU A 10 -10.17 -22.30 -6.64
C GLU A 10 -8.85 -21.90 -5.95
N ILE A 11 -8.54 -20.60 -5.89
CA ILE A 11 -7.42 -20.08 -5.10
C ILE A 11 -7.80 -20.12 -3.62
N GLU A 12 -6.93 -20.71 -2.80
CA GLU A 12 -7.03 -20.63 -1.35
C GLU A 12 -6.31 -19.40 -0.81
N GLY A 13 -6.88 -18.77 0.23
CA GLY A 13 -6.21 -17.68 0.95
C GLY A 13 -6.30 -16.34 0.25
N PHE A 14 -7.31 -16.13 -0.60
CA PHE A 14 -7.49 -14.85 -1.28
C PHE A 14 -7.78 -13.71 -0.28
N GLY A 15 -8.46 -13.99 0.83
CA GLY A 15 -8.67 -13.01 1.91
C GLY A 15 -7.35 -12.52 2.54
N LYS A 16 -6.42 -13.45 2.77
CA LYS A 16 -5.06 -13.13 3.24
C LYS A 16 -4.29 -12.30 2.21
N TYR A 17 -4.38 -12.66 0.94
CA TYR A 17 -3.78 -11.87 -0.13
C TYR A 17 -4.30 -10.43 -0.19
N ILE A 18 -5.62 -10.23 -0.07
CA ILE A 18 -6.21 -8.89 0.02
C ILE A 18 -5.74 -8.15 1.28
N THR A 19 -5.64 -8.84 2.40
CA THR A 19 -5.19 -8.22 3.67
C THR A 19 -3.75 -7.72 3.54
N ALA A 20 -2.84 -8.53 2.99
CA ALA A 20 -1.47 -8.14 2.69
C ALA A 20 -1.39 -6.93 1.74
N MET A 21 -2.28 -6.87 0.75
CA MET A 21 -2.38 -5.73 -0.16
C MET A 21 -2.80 -4.45 0.58
N LEU A 22 -3.81 -4.53 1.45
CA LEU A 22 -4.30 -3.40 2.23
C LEU A 22 -3.28 -2.92 3.27
N GLU A 23 -2.50 -3.83 3.87
CA GLU A 23 -1.38 -3.48 4.76
C GLU A 23 -0.32 -2.63 4.01
N ILE A 24 0.02 -3.02 2.78
CA ILE A 24 0.94 -2.26 1.93
C ILE A 24 0.33 -0.92 1.53
N ASP A 25 -0.92 -0.90 1.09
CA ASP A 25 -1.58 0.32 0.63
C ASP A 25 -1.75 1.33 1.77
N ALA A 26 -2.11 0.88 2.98
CA ALA A 26 -2.22 1.73 4.16
C ALA A 26 -0.85 2.26 4.62
N PHE A 27 0.19 1.43 4.56
CA PHE A 27 1.55 1.83 4.92
C PHE A 27 2.10 2.88 3.95
N PHE A 28 1.91 2.68 2.65
CA PHE A 28 2.44 3.58 1.60
C PHE A 28 1.44 4.64 1.14
N VAL A 29 0.28 4.75 1.78
CA VAL A 29 -0.83 5.66 1.43
C VAL A 29 -1.15 5.63 -0.07
N ASN A 30 -1.51 4.44 -0.56
CA ASN A 30 -1.92 4.25 -1.95
C ASN A 30 -3.40 4.63 -2.15
N GLU A 31 -3.66 5.73 -2.85
CA GLU A 31 -5.01 6.22 -3.10
C GLU A 31 -5.71 5.58 -4.31
N ASP A 32 -4.99 4.76 -5.08
CA ASP A 32 -5.49 4.21 -6.35
C ASP A 32 -5.62 2.69 -6.38
N ARG A 33 -5.83 2.08 -5.20
CA ARG A 33 -6.26 0.67 -5.12
C ARG A 33 -7.73 0.50 -5.48
N HIS A 34 -8.09 0.64 -6.75
CA HIS A 34 -9.40 0.24 -7.24
C HIS A 34 -9.45 -1.24 -7.62
N THR A 35 -10.64 -1.83 -7.77
CA THR A 35 -10.81 -3.27 -8.04
C THR A 35 -10.13 -3.76 -9.32
N ASN A 36 -9.88 -2.88 -10.30
CA ASN A 36 -9.12 -3.25 -11.51
C ASN A 36 -7.61 -3.45 -11.24
N ASN A 37 -7.11 -2.93 -10.11
CA ASN A 37 -5.73 -3.10 -9.62
C ASN A 37 -5.62 -4.30 -8.67
N ILE A 38 -6.60 -5.21 -8.74
CA ILE A 38 -6.63 -6.49 -8.05
C ILE A 38 -6.80 -7.56 -9.12
N ALA A 39 -5.74 -8.32 -9.38
CA ALA A 39 -5.73 -9.34 -10.42
C ALA A 39 -5.41 -10.73 -9.87
N VAL A 40 -5.80 -11.72 -10.65
CA VAL A 40 -5.35 -13.11 -10.56
C VAL A 40 -4.76 -13.50 -11.91
N ILE A 41 -3.80 -14.42 -11.90
CA ILE A 41 -3.14 -14.89 -13.11
C ILE A 41 -3.81 -16.20 -13.52
N TYR A 42 -4.22 -16.31 -14.78
CA TYR A 42 -4.70 -17.56 -15.35
C TYR A 42 -3.60 -18.22 -16.19
N ASN A 43 -3.31 -19.48 -15.91
CA ASN A 43 -2.37 -20.26 -16.69
C ASN A 43 -3.11 -21.17 -17.67
N GLU A 44 -3.07 -20.82 -18.96
CA GLU A 44 -3.69 -21.57 -20.04
C GLU A 44 -3.20 -23.03 -20.17
N LYS A 45 -1.96 -23.32 -19.78
CA LYS A 45 -1.43 -24.70 -19.90
C LYS A 45 -1.96 -25.60 -18.81
N THR A 46 -2.07 -25.08 -17.58
CA THR A 46 -2.54 -25.85 -16.43
C THR A 46 -4.03 -25.67 -16.17
N GLN A 47 -4.68 -24.71 -16.84
CA GLN A 47 -6.07 -24.29 -16.64
C GLN A 47 -6.35 -23.96 -15.16
N ARG A 48 -5.40 -23.28 -14.50
CA ARG A 48 -5.47 -22.92 -13.07
C ARG A 48 -5.21 -21.44 -12.86
N TYR A 49 -5.89 -20.88 -11.87
CA TYR A 49 -5.62 -19.54 -11.39
C TYR A 49 -4.54 -19.54 -10.30
N SER A 50 -3.81 -18.44 -10.20
CA SER A 50 -2.90 -18.15 -9.09
C SER A 50 -3.01 -16.68 -8.69
N LEU A 51 -2.55 -16.35 -7.49
CA LEU A 51 -2.44 -14.96 -7.04
C LEU A 51 -1.50 -14.18 -7.98
N SER A 52 -1.86 -12.93 -8.27
CA SER A 52 -0.97 -11.98 -8.93
C SER A 52 0.01 -11.39 -7.92
N PRO A 53 1.25 -11.05 -8.32
CA PRO A 53 2.03 -10.05 -7.60
C PRO A 53 1.26 -8.73 -7.53
N LEU A 54 1.54 -7.93 -6.50
CA LEU A 54 1.03 -6.57 -6.44
C LEU A 54 1.63 -5.72 -7.55
N PHE A 55 0.81 -4.88 -8.16
CA PHE A 55 1.18 -4.01 -9.26
C PHE A 55 0.43 -2.68 -9.14
N ASP A 56 0.82 -1.74 -9.99
CA ASP A 56 0.25 -0.38 -10.09
C ASP A 56 0.26 0.38 -8.76
N GLN A 57 1.48 0.69 -8.29
CA GLN A 57 1.76 1.44 -7.05
C GLN A 57 2.17 2.89 -7.37
N GLY A 58 1.74 3.42 -8.52
CA GLY A 58 2.21 4.70 -9.06
C GLY A 58 1.72 5.93 -8.28
N LEU A 59 0.60 5.80 -7.56
CA LEU A 59 -0.03 6.86 -6.76
C LEU A 59 0.08 6.59 -5.24
N CYS A 60 1.20 5.99 -4.83
CA CYS A 60 1.59 5.94 -3.43
C CYS A 60 2.29 7.23 -3.00
N ILE A 61 2.53 7.40 -1.70
CA ILE A 61 3.47 8.38 -1.13
C ILE A 61 3.28 9.82 -1.65
N PHE A 62 2.03 10.23 -1.89
CA PHE A 62 1.64 11.54 -2.41
C PHE A 62 2.29 11.88 -3.76
N ALA A 63 2.37 10.90 -4.67
CA ALA A 63 3.10 11.03 -5.93
C ALA A 63 2.59 12.15 -6.84
N ASP A 64 1.28 12.44 -6.85
CA ASP A 64 0.74 13.55 -7.66
C ASP A 64 0.99 14.92 -7.02
N THR A 65 2.21 15.39 -7.17
CA THR A 65 2.62 16.73 -6.73
C THR A 65 2.14 17.86 -7.64
N SER A 66 1.47 17.53 -8.76
CA SER A 66 1.08 18.51 -9.76
C SER A 66 -0.34 19.05 -9.56
N VAL A 67 -1.24 18.23 -9.03
CA VAL A 67 -2.64 18.59 -8.80
C VAL A 67 -3.05 18.28 -7.37
N ASP A 68 -2.90 17.03 -6.93
CA ASP A 68 -3.52 16.61 -5.68
C ASP A 68 -2.72 16.93 -4.41
N TYR A 69 -1.39 16.83 -4.47
CA TYR A 69 -0.49 17.03 -3.33
C TYR A 69 0.66 18.00 -3.65
N PRO A 70 0.36 19.26 -4.06
CA PRO A 70 1.40 20.25 -4.34
C PRO A 70 2.39 20.40 -3.17
N LEU A 71 3.64 20.73 -3.48
CA LEU A 71 4.76 20.68 -2.53
C LEU A 71 4.59 21.64 -1.33
N GLU A 72 3.79 22.68 -1.51
CA GLU A 72 3.43 23.65 -0.47
C GLU A 72 2.47 23.09 0.60
N LEU A 73 1.78 21.99 0.31
CA LEU A 73 0.94 21.33 1.32
C LEU A 73 1.81 20.65 2.39
N SER A 74 1.43 20.87 3.64
CA SER A 74 1.97 20.10 4.75
C SER A 74 1.58 18.63 4.62
N TYR A 75 2.40 17.76 5.21
CA TYR A 75 2.11 16.35 5.37
C TYR A 75 0.70 16.08 5.95
N GLU A 76 0.30 16.81 6.98
CA GLU A 76 -0.99 16.65 7.65
C GLU A 76 -2.16 16.95 6.71
N ALA A 77 -2.05 18.04 5.95
CA ALA A 77 -3.05 18.39 4.94
C ALA A 77 -3.16 17.34 3.83
N CYS A 78 -2.05 16.71 3.42
CA CYS A 78 -2.09 15.59 2.48
C CYS A 78 -2.81 14.37 3.08
N LEU A 79 -2.56 14.05 4.35
CA LEU A 79 -3.25 12.96 5.05
C LEU A 79 -4.76 13.20 5.22
N GLU A 80 -5.18 14.45 5.47
CA GLU A 80 -6.60 14.77 5.59
C GLU A 80 -7.36 14.64 4.27
N LYS A 81 -6.65 14.78 3.14
CA LYS A 81 -7.22 14.71 1.81
C LYS A 81 -7.22 13.29 1.22
N ILE A 82 -6.18 12.51 1.51
CA ILE A 82 -5.99 11.22 0.85
C ILE A 82 -7.05 10.22 1.31
N GLU A 83 -7.74 9.64 0.33
CA GLU A 83 -8.77 8.63 0.57
C GLU A 83 -8.29 7.27 0.08
N SER A 84 -8.63 6.24 0.84
CA SER A 84 -8.34 4.88 0.44
C SER A 84 -9.39 4.32 -0.52
N LYS A 85 -9.04 3.21 -1.16
CA LYS A 85 -9.92 2.37 -1.97
C LYS A 85 -9.56 0.90 -1.69
N PRO A 86 -10.41 -0.09 -2.05
CA PRO A 86 -11.71 0.03 -2.71
C PRO A 86 -12.91 -0.11 -1.77
N PHE A 87 -12.70 -0.44 -0.49
CA PHE A 87 -13.81 -0.83 0.41
C PHE A 87 -14.26 0.30 1.34
N SER A 88 -13.33 1.16 1.75
CA SER A 88 -13.55 2.34 2.57
C SER A 88 -12.76 3.50 2.00
N MET A 89 -13.17 4.73 2.30
CA MET A 89 -12.38 5.95 2.04
C MET A 89 -11.33 6.20 3.13
N ASP A 90 -11.36 5.42 4.21
CA ASP A 90 -10.40 5.48 5.33
C ASP A 90 -9.54 4.21 5.37
N PHE A 91 -8.22 4.40 5.35
CA PHE A 91 -7.23 3.31 5.35
C PHE A 91 -7.34 2.44 6.60
N ASP A 92 -7.52 3.04 7.78
CA ASP A 92 -7.54 2.32 9.05
C ASP A 92 -8.80 1.47 9.14
N ILE A 93 -9.96 2.02 8.75
CA ILE A 93 -11.22 1.27 8.77
C ILE A 93 -11.15 0.01 7.90
N GLN A 94 -10.63 0.11 6.67
CA GLN A 94 -10.56 -1.07 5.81
C GLN A 94 -9.46 -2.06 6.23
N LEU A 95 -8.33 -1.55 6.74
CA LEU A 95 -7.24 -2.39 7.22
C LEU A 95 -7.67 -3.19 8.46
N GLU A 96 -8.21 -2.51 9.47
CA GLU A 96 -8.69 -3.15 10.70
C GLU A 96 -9.74 -4.22 10.41
N ALA A 97 -10.68 -3.94 9.50
CA ALA A 97 -11.70 -4.92 9.11
C ALA A 97 -11.10 -6.16 8.43
N ALA A 98 -10.03 -6.00 7.63
CA ALA A 98 -9.36 -7.11 6.98
C ALA A 98 -8.52 -7.93 7.97
N GLU A 99 -7.76 -7.25 8.84
CA GLU A 99 -6.95 -7.88 9.89
C GLU A 99 -7.81 -8.61 10.93
N GLU A 100 -9.00 -8.10 11.28
CA GLU A 100 -9.93 -8.80 12.18
C GLU A 100 -10.39 -10.15 11.59
N LEU A 101 -10.59 -10.21 10.28
CA LEU A 101 -11.08 -11.40 9.59
C LEU A 101 -9.97 -12.41 9.27
N TYR A 102 -8.78 -11.93 8.87
CA TYR A 102 -7.74 -12.78 8.30
C TYR A 102 -6.43 -12.77 9.08
N GLY A 103 -6.30 -11.88 10.07
CA GLY A 103 -5.06 -11.59 10.80
C GLY A 103 -4.09 -10.75 9.98
N THR A 104 -3.00 -10.33 10.61
CA THR A 104 -1.87 -9.67 9.94
C THR A 104 -1.13 -10.63 9.01
N GLN A 105 -0.69 -10.16 7.83
CA GLN A 105 -0.05 -10.97 6.81
C GLN A 105 1.40 -10.55 6.50
N ILE A 106 1.76 -9.28 6.71
CA ILE A 106 3.07 -8.75 6.38
C ILE A 106 3.85 -8.36 7.63
N ASP A 107 5.12 -8.78 7.65
CA ASP A 107 6.17 -8.22 8.49
C ASP A 107 7.17 -7.47 7.61
N PHE A 108 7.15 -6.14 7.64
CA PHE A 108 8.13 -5.31 6.97
C PHE A 108 9.49 -5.44 7.65
N ASN A 109 10.52 -5.73 6.85
CA ASN A 109 11.89 -5.88 7.32
C ASN A 109 12.76 -4.72 6.82
N PHE A 110 12.39 -3.50 7.19
CA PHE A 110 13.18 -2.30 6.97
C PHE A 110 12.93 -1.26 8.07
N ASN A 111 13.83 -0.30 8.20
CA ASN A 111 13.73 0.80 9.15
C ASN A 111 13.90 2.17 8.45
N ILE A 112 13.97 3.24 9.25
CA ILE A 112 14.09 4.59 8.71
C ILE A 112 15.48 4.83 8.09
N GLU A 113 16.51 4.13 8.54
CA GLU A 113 17.86 4.19 7.97
C GLU A 113 17.89 3.60 6.55
N ASP A 114 17.17 2.50 6.31
CA ASP A 114 17.01 1.92 4.96
C ASP A 114 16.29 2.90 4.03
N VAL A 115 15.22 3.54 4.50
CA VAL A 115 14.49 4.57 3.77
C VAL A 115 15.40 5.74 3.42
N ASN A 116 16.18 6.23 4.38
CA ASN A 116 17.12 7.33 4.17
C ASN A 116 18.17 6.97 3.11
N ALA A 117 18.74 5.75 3.17
CA ALA A 117 19.71 5.29 2.18
C ALA A 117 19.12 5.28 0.76
N ILE A 118 17.86 4.86 0.61
CA ILE A 118 17.16 4.90 -0.70
C ILE A 118 16.98 6.35 -1.16
N LEU A 119 16.47 7.23 -0.29
CA LEU A 119 16.24 8.64 -0.63
C LEU A 119 17.54 9.38 -0.99
N ASP A 120 18.63 9.09 -0.29
CA ASP A 120 19.94 9.65 -0.57
C ASP A 120 20.50 9.13 -1.90
N SER A 121 20.20 7.87 -2.27
CA SER A 121 20.61 7.29 -3.56
C SER A 121 19.92 7.92 -4.78
N VAL A 122 18.75 8.52 -4.58
CA VAL A 122 18.00 9.22 -5.63
C VAL A 122 18.15 10.75 -5.54
N ALA A 123 19.02 11.24 -4.65
CA ALA A 123 19.31 12.66 -4.52
C ALA A 123 19.86 13.21 -5.84
N GLY A 124 19.29 14.31 -6.31
CA GLY A 124 19.61 14.92 -7.61
C GLY A 124 18.77 14.41 -8.79
N ILE A 125 18.01 13.32 -8.61
CA ILE A 125 16.92 12.93 -9.53
C ILE A 125 15.63 13.62 -9.11
N TYR A 126 15.33 13.58 -7.82
CA TYR A 126 14.19 14.28 -7.21
C TYR A 126 14.67 15.49 -6.40
N SER A 127 13.78 16.48 -6.23
CA SER A 127 14.06 17.65 -5.41
C SER A 127 14.20 17.27 -3.94
N GLU A 128 14.97 18.06 -3.19
CA GLU A 128 15.14 17.84 -1.76
C GLU A 128 13.80 17.91 -1.01
N GLU A 129 12.89 18.77 -1.46
CA GLU A 129 11.53 18.92 -0.93
C GLU A 129 10.70 17.63 -1.05
N ILE A 130 10.73 16.97 -2.22
CA ILE A 130 10.08 15.66 -2.44
C ILE A 130 10.70 14.62 -1.49
N CYS A 131 12.02 14.52 -1.45
CA CYS A 131 12.70 13.54 -0.60
C CYS A 131 12.41 13.77 0.89
N ASN A 132 12.37 15.03 1.34
CA ASN A 132 12.08 15.39 2.72
C ASN A 132 10.63 15.04 3.11
N ARG A 133 9.66 15.31 2.23
CA ARG A 133 8.26 14.90 2.45
C ARG A 133 8.12 13.39 2.57
N ILE A 134 8.74 12.61 1.68
CA ILE A 134 8.69 11.15 1.74
C ILE A 134 9.35 10.64 3.03
N ARG A 135 10.47 11.25 3.44
CA ARG A 135 11.14 10.90 4.70
C ARG A 135 10.24 11.14 5.91
N GLU A 136 9.54 12.27 5.95
CA GLU A 136 8.59 12.60 7.01
C GLU A 136 7.41 11.62 7.04
N LEU A 137 6.78 11.37 5.90
CA LEU A 137 5.70 10.41 5.72
C LEU A 137 6.11 9.02 6.24
N LEU A 138 7.20 8.45 5.70
CA LEU A 138 7.60 7.09 6.03
C LEU A 138 8.07 6.98 7.49
N ARG A 139 8.66 8.03 8.06
CA ARG A 139 8.98 8.07 9.49
C ARG A 139 7.71 7.99 10.35
N TYR A 140 6.62 8.64 9.94
CA TYR A 140 5.34 8.53 10.63
C TYR A 140 4.72 7.14 10.42
N GLN A 141 4.70 6.62 9.20
CA GLN A 141 4.11 5.31 8.88
C GLN A 141 4.80 4.17 9.61
N ILE A 142 6.13 4.19 9.72
CA ILE A 142 6.89 3.23 10.53
C ILE A 142 6.46 3.27 12.01
N ARG A 143 6.16 4.45 12.56
CA ARG A 143 5.69 4.58 13.95
C ARG A 143 4.23 4.11 14.09
N LYS A 144 3.35 4.55 13.19
CA LYS A 144 1.91 4.22 13.21
C LYS A 144 1.72 2.71 13.11
N TYR A 145 2.31 2.09 12.09
CA TYR A 145 2.22 0.66 11.83
C TYR A 145 3.41 -0.10 12.40
N SER A 146 3.91 0.31 13.57
CA SER A 146 5.09 -0.34 14.18
C SER A 146 4.87 -1.82 14.51
N TYR A 147 3.62 -2.27 14.61
CA TYR A 147 3.28 -3.69 14.78
C TYR A 147 3.50 -4.52 13.50
N LEU A 148 3.52 -3.89 12.32
CA LEU A 148 3.87 -4.51 11.04
C LEU A 148 5.39 -4.48 10.77
N ILE A 149 6.18 -3.79 11.60
CA ILE A 149 7.64 -3.75 11.45
C ILE A 149 8.24 -4.90 12.26
N LYS A 150 9.03 -5.73 11.59
CA LYS A 150 9.76 -6.81 12.25
C LYS A 150 10.77 -6.23 13.24
N LYS A 151 10.70 -6.70 14.49
CA LYS A 151 11.64 -6.36 15.56
C LYS A 151 13.03 -6.95 15.36
#